data_AF-A0A1T4ZIJ8-F1
#
_entry.id   AF-A0A1T4ZIJ8-F1
#
_cell.length_a   1.000
_cell.length_b   1.000
_cell.length_c   1.000
_cell.angle_alpha   90.00
_cell.angle_beta   90.00
_cell.angle_gamma   90.00
#
_symmetry.space_group_name_H-M   'P 1'
#
loop_
_entity.id
_entity.type
_entity.pdbx_description
1 polymer ?
#
loop_
_entity_poly.entity_id
_entity_poly.type
_entity_poly.pdbx_seq_one_letter_code
_entity_poly.pdbx_strand_id
1 'polypeptide(L)'
;MRNFLIFCWALALVLVGQITHFLMLPGLSATEDSGIGRIASLISLESADRNAVEVDGIRFEIIVPERVWSIPEKHSSSAIPVKIGLRITNQKPTPIHLTRFDPQIVLGLEIVGADGLPLKGKGIRDRLMGLRMEQLACPLVQAGKSVTFFLDANLYWRDNLLHLGGSDGLGGGWNFDNLKPGIYQVRFLYGNSSSVAPCYDSIQDPKTRDPQVLQGLWTGQATTPFVEVRLVQP
;
A
#
# COMPACT_ATOMS: atom_id res chain seq x y z
N MET A 1 -25.04 -47.23 4.35
CA MET A 1 -24.04 -46.64 5.27
C MET A 1 -22.64 -47.25 5.15
N ARG A 2 -22.47 -48.55 4.89
CA ARG A 2 -21.14 -49.20 4.79
C ARG A 2 -20.21 -48.65 3.70
N ASN A 3 -20.77 -48.19 2.58
CA ASN A 3 -19.97 -47.70 1.44
C ASN A 3 -19.45 -46.25 1.61
N PHE A 4 -20.04 -45.47 2.53
CA PHE A 4 -19.63 -44.08 2.78
C PHE A 4 -18.33 -44.01 3.59
N LEU A 5 -18.15 -44.95 4.54
CA LEU A 5 -16.92 -45.05 5.34
C LEU A 5 -15.69 -45.41 4.50
N ILE A 6 -15.86 -46.23 3.46
CA ILE A 6 -14.77 -46.61 2.55
C ILE A 6 -14.30 -45.40 1.72
N PHE A 7 -15.23 -44.53 1.31
CA PHE A 7 -14.90 -43.31 0.57
C PHE A 7 -14.13 -42.28 1.43
N CYS A 8 -14.53 -42.10 2.70
CA CYS A 8 -13.81 -41.22 3.62
C CYS A 8 -12.38 -41.71 3.91
N TRP A 9 -12.17 -43.03 4.01
CA TRP A 9 -10.83 -43.61 4.21
C TRP A 9 -9.93 -43.45 2.98
N ALA A 10 -10.48 -43.62 1.77
CA ALA A 10 -9.72 -43.41 0.53
C ALA A 10 -9.29 -41.93 0.37
N LEU A 11 -10.16 -40.98 0.72
CA LEU A 11 -9.85 -39.55 0.63
C LEU A 11 -8.78 -39.13 1.65
N ALA A 12 -8.80 -39.69 2.86
CA ALA A 12 -7.79 -39.41 3.88
C ALA A 12 -6.39 -39.90 3.47
N LEU A 13 -6.29 -41.07 2.82
CA LEU A 13 -5.00 -41.62 2.36
C LEU A 13 -4.38 -40.81 1.22
N VAL A 14 -5.19 -40.25 0.31
CA VAL A 14 -4.70 -39.36 -0.76
C VAL A 14 -4.15 -38.05 -0.19
N LEU A 15 -4.76 -37.52 0.88
CA LEU A 15 -4.30 -36.29 1.52
C LEU A 15 -3.00 -36.48 2.32
N VAL A 16 -2.77 -37.64 2.92
CA VAL A 16 -1.50 -37.93 3.63
C VAL A 16 -0.35 -38.17 2.66
N GLY A 17 -0.61 -38.72 1.47
CA GLY A 17 0.41 -39.00 0.45
C GLY A 17 1.06 -37.76 -0.18
N GLN A 18 0.43 -36.58 -0.12
CA GLN A 18 1.00 -35.36 -0.68
C GLN A 18 1.89 -34.57 0.29
N ILE A 19 1.92 -34.92 1.58
CA ILE A 19 2.69 -34.17 2.59
C ILE A 19 4.15 -34.65 2.66
N THR A 20 4.47 -35.86 2.20
CA THR A 20 5.83 -36.42 2.32
C THR A 20 6.82 -35.96 1.23
N HIS A 21 6.38 -35.21 0.21
CA HIS A 21 7.27 -34.72 -0.84
C HIS A 21 7.95 -33.36 -0.56
N PHE A 22 7.64 -32.70 0.58
CA PHE A 22 8.16 -31.36 0.88
C PHE A 22 9.32 -31.31 1.89
N LEU A 23 9.92 -32.44 2.28
CA LEU A 23 11.05 -32.50 3.21
C LEU A 23 12.32 -33.12 2.59
N MET A 24 12.65 -32.73 1.36
CA MET A 24 14.00 -32.95 0.83
C MET A 24 14.80 -31.65 0.98
N LEU A 25 15.73 -31.63 1.95
CA LEU A 25 16.77 -30.61 2.06
C LEU A 25 17.66 -30.66 0.79
N PRO A 26 17.79 -29.55 0.04
CA PRO A 26 18.81 -29.46 -1.00
C PRO A 26 20.20 -29.48 -0.37
N GLY A 27 21.04 -30.38 -0.88
CA GLY A 27 22.35 -30.70 -0.35
C GLY A 27 23.33 -29.52 -0.33
N LEU A 28 24.16 -29.54 0.71
CA LEU A 28 25.43 -28.85 0.81
C LEU A 28 26.38 -29.37 -0.28
N SER A 29 26.65 -28.57 -1.31
CA SER A 29 27.86 -28.70 -2.11
C SER A 29 28.79 -27.55 -1.77
N ALA A 30 29.88 -27.88 -1.06
CA ALA A 30 31.01 -27.01 -0.85
C ALA A 30 32.08 -27.29 -1.92
N THR A 31 32.64 -26.20 -2.46
CA THR A 31 33.93 -25.95 -3.15
C THR A 31 33.67 -24.81 -4.15
N GLU A 32 34.53 -23.84 -4.44
CA GLU A 32 35.94 -23.64 -4.17
C GLU A 32 36.22 -22.13 -4.26
N ASP A 33 37.21 -21.73 -3.47
CA ASP A 33 37.93 -20.47 -3.49
C ASP A 33 38.46 -20.10 -4.90
N SER A 34 38.19 -18.87 -5.35
CA SER A 34 39.08 -18.19 -6.30
C SER A 34 38.87 -16.66 -6.31
N GLY A 35 39.90 -15.97 -5.82
CA GLY A 35 40.58 -14.95 -6.63
C GLY A 35 39.89 -13.61 -6.88
N ILE A 36 40.11 -12.68 -5.94
CA ILE A 36 40.58 -11.30 -6.17
C ILE A 36 40.12 -10.65 -7.50
N GLY A 37 39.04 -9.89 -7.40
CA GLY A 37 38.69 -8.81 -8.31
C GLY A 37 38.14 -7.65 -7.49
N ARG A 38 39.02 -6.94 -6.77
CA ARG A 38 38.70 -5.75 -5.98
C ARG A 38 38.44 -4.57 -6.93
N ILE A 39 37.41 -4.68 -7.75
CA ILE A 39 36.75 -3.50 -8.30
C ILE A 39 35.99 -2.93 -7.12
N ALA A 40 36.47 -1.80 -6.63
CA ALA A 40 35.72 -0.95 -5.74
C ALA A 40 34.36 -0.73 -6.41
N SER A 41 33.38 -1.51 -5.97
CA SER A 41 31.98 -1.17 -6.09
C SER A 41 31.90 0.22 -5.49
N LEU A 42 31.91 1.22 -6.37
CA LEU A 42 31.32 2.51 -6.12
C LEU A 42 29.84 2.20 -5.89
N ILE A 43 29.54 1.67 -4.71
CA ILE A 43 28.31 1.91 -4.02
C ILE A 43 28.35 3.42 -3.90
N SER A 44 27.81 4.08 -4.93
CA SER A 44 27.38 5.45 -4.85
C SER A 44 26.68 5.50 -3.51
N LEU A 45 27.28 6.19 -2.55
CA LEU A 45 26.64 6.54 -1.29
C LEU A 45 25.59 7.60 -1.65
N GLU A 46 24.73 7.21 -2.58
CA GLU A 46 23.62 7.92 -3.14
C GLU A 46 22.70 8.03 -1.94
N SER A 47 22.73 9.21 -1.32
CA SER A 47 21.85 9.67 -0.26
C SER A 47 20.68 8.71 -0.11
N ALA A 48 20.78 7.77 0.83
CA ALA A 48 19.72 6.81 1.08
C ALA A 48 18.48 7.63 1.39
N ASP A 49 17.62 7.82 0.38
CA ASP A 49 16.45 8.65 0.51
C ASP A 49 15.57 7.96 1.52
N ARG A 50 15.56 8.49 2.74
CA ARG A 50 14.93 7.88 3.89
C ARG A 50 13.42 7.76 3.74
N ASN A 51 12.84 8.34 2.69
CA ASN A 51 11.40 8.30 2.44
C ASN A 51 11.03 7.39 1.27
N ALA A 52 12.00 6.78 0.57
CA ALA A 52 11.76 6.03 -0.65
C ALA A 52 12.28 4.59 -0.62
N VAL A 53 11.63 3.73 -1.38
CA VAL A 53 12.04 2.36 -1.68
C VAL A 53 11.91 2.11 -3.18
N GLU A 54 12.79 1.32 -3.77
CA GLU A 54 12.70 0.92 -5.17
C GLU A 54 12.45 -0.59 -5.27
N VAL A 55 11.46 -0.97 -6.07
CA VAL A 55 11.08 -2.36 -6.34
C VAL A 55 10.89 -2.52 -7.83
N ASP A 56 11.66 -3.43 -8.43
CA ASP A 56 11.62 -3.73 -9.87
C ASP A 56 11.67 -2.46 -10.74
N GLY A 57 12.60 -1.54 -10.48
CA GLY A 57 12.73 -0.30 -11.25
C GLY A 57 11.60 0.70 -11.08
N ILE A 58 10.73 0.54 -10.06
CA ILE A 58 9.70 1.50 -9.69
C ILE A 58 9.99 2.02 -8.29
N ARG A 59 10.12 3.34 -8.14
CA ARG A 59 10.41 4.01 -6.87
C ARG A 59 9.13 4.48 -6.21
N PHE A 60 8.91 4.07 -4.97
CA PHE A 60 7.79 4.43 -4.12
C PHE A 60 8.29 5.34 -3.00
N GLU A 61 7.65 6.48 -2.81
CA GLU A 61 8.08 7.48 -1.83
C GLU A 61 6.91 8.06 -1.07
N ILE A 62 7.04 8.09 0.25
CA ILE A 62 6.06 8.75 1.11
C ILE A 62 6.33 10.26 1.15
N ILE A 63 5.29 11.05 0.88
CA ILE A 63 5.30 12.51 0.87
C ILE A 63 4.51 13.01 2.08
N VAL A 64 5.22 13.60 3.04
CA VAL A 64 4.63 14.28 4.21
C VAL A 64 5.24 15.68 4.29
N PRO A 65 4.66 16.67 3.59
CA PRO A 65 5.25 18.01 3.51
C PRO A 65 5.33 18.71 4.87
N GLU A 66 4.31 18.52 5.70
CA GLU A 66 4.23 19.05 7.06
C GLU A 66 4.35 17.89 8.04
N ARG A 67 5.43 17.87 8.85
CA ARG A 67 5.68 16.82 9.85
C ARG A 67 5.19 17.19 11.24
N VAL A 68 4.62 18.38 11.42
CA VAL A 68 4.02 18.83 12.68
C VAL A 68 2.55 19.11 12.38
N TRP A 69 1.66 18.32 12.98
CA TRP A 69 0.23 18.44 12.79
C TRP A 69 -0.41 19.00 14.06
N SER A 70 -1.10 20.12 13.90
CA SER A 70 -1.80 20.77 14.99
C SER A 70 -3.12 20.06 15.25
N ILE A 71 -3.40 19.78 16.51
CA ILE A 71 -4.67 19.18 16.94
C ILE A 71 -5.74 20.29 16.94
N PRO A 72 -6.93 20.09 16.33
CA PRO A 72 -8.00 21.07 16.41
C PRO A 72 -8.49 21.25 17.84
N GLU A 73 -9.06 22.41 18.17
CA GLU A 73 -9.74 22.59 19.46
C GLU A 73 -10.91 21.61 19.61
N LYS A 74 -11.05 20.98 20.79
CA LYS A 74 -11.99 19.86 21.02
C LYS A 74 -13.46 20.17 20.73
N HIS A 75 -13.86 21.42 20.89
CA HIS A 75 -15.24 21.87 20.71
C HIS A 75 -15.46 22.61 19.39
N SER A 76 -14.43 22.68 18.54
CA SER A 76 -14.55 23.21 17.20
C SER A 76 -15.10 22.13 16.28
N SER A 77 -16.07 22.50 15.44
CA SER A 77 -16.49 21.67 14.30
C SER A 77 -15.44 21.65 13.17
N SER A 78 -14.34 22.39 13.34
CA SER A 78 -13.32 22.53 12.31
C SER A 78 -12.40 21.32 12.29
N ALA A 79 -12.31 20.69 11.12
CA ALA A 79 -11.29 19.71 10.82
C ALA A 79 -10.02 20.43 10.32
N ILE A 80 -8.84 19.92 10.70
CA ILE A 80 -7.56 20.43 10.18
C ILE A 80 -7.09 19.48 9.07
N PRO A 81 -6.92 19.96 7.83
CA PRO A 81 -6.44 19.13 6.74
C PRO A 81 -4.99 18.72 6.97
N VAL A 82 -4.67 17.47 6.66
CA VAL A 82 -3.33 16.89 6.76
C VAL A 82 -2.93 16.35 5.39
N LYS A 83 -1.72 16.72 4.92
CA LYS A 83 -1.22 16.26 3.62
C LYS A 83 -0.28 15.08 3.78
N ILE A 84 -0.75 13.90 3.34
CA ILE A 84 0.03 12.66 3.28
C ILE A 84 -0.22 12.04 1.91
N GLY A 85 0.83 11.66 1.21
CA GLY A 85 0.69 11.06 -0.12
C GLY A 85 1.78 10.07 -0.48
N LEU A 86 1.54 9.31 -1.54
CA LEU A 86 2.47 8.37 -2.13
C LEU A 86 2.85 8.87 -3.53
N ARG A 87 4.14 9.11 -3.74
CA ARG A 87 4.73 9.36 -5.06
C ARG A 87 5.28 8.06 -5.62
N ILE A 88 4.90 7.73 -6.84
CA ILE A 88 5.38 6.55 -7.57
C ILE A 88 6.08 7.03 -8.83
N THR A 89 7.36 6.68 -9.00
CA THR A 89 8.21 7.08 -10.12
C THR A 89 8.63 5.85 -10.91
N ASN A 90 8.42 5.89 -12.22
CA ASN A 90 8.86 4.83 -13.12
C ASN A 90 10.33 5.05 -13.51
N GLN A 91 11.25 4.23 -13.02
CA GLN A 91 12.67 4.27 -13.43
C GLN A 91 12.96 3.36 -14.63
N LYS A 92 11.98 2.58 -15.10
CA LYS A 92 12.15 1.75 -16.30
C LYS A 92 12.16 2.63 -17.56
N PRO A 93 12.82 2.17 -18.64
CA PRO A 93 12.74 2.82 -19.94
C PRO A 93 11.36 2.65 -20.61
N THR A 94 10.57 1.66 -20.18
CA THR A 94 9.22 1.41 -20.72
C THR A 94 8.14 2.02 -19.83
N PRO A 95 7.06 2.57 -20.41
CA PRO A 95 5.92 3.06 -19.63
C PRO A 95 5.26 1.93 -18.84
N ILE A 96 4.67 2.27 -17.69
CA ILE A 96 3.89 1.33 -16.89
C ILE A 96 2.52 1.90 -16.56
N HIS A 97 1.50 1.04 -16.48
CA HIS A 97 0.23 1.42 -15.90
C HIS A 97 0.21 1.06 -14.41
N LEU A 98 -0.24 1.99 -13.59
CA LEU A 98 -0.49 1.76 -12.17
C LEU A 98 -1.98 1.62 -11.94
N THR A 99 -2.34 0.82 -10.94
CA THR A 99 -3.70 0.75 -10.45
C THR A 99 -3.79 1.45 -9.11
N ARG A 100 -4.80 2.31 -8.93
CA ARG A 100 -5.21 2.76 -7.59
C ARG A 100 -6.07 1.69 -6.88
N PHE A 101 -6.51 0.68 -7.64
CA PHE A 101 -7.44 -0.35 -7.27
C PHE A 101 -6.74 -1.67 -6.97
N ASP A 102 -6.62 -1.98 -5.69
CA ASP A 102 -7.04 -3.28 -5.23
C ASP A 102 -8.02 -3.07 -4.05
N PRO A 103 -9.23 -3.66 -4.09
CA PRO A 103 -10.23 -3.53 -3.03
C PRO A 103 -9.72 -3.99 -1.65
N GLN A 104 -8.67 -4.82 -1.59
CA GLN A 104 -7.96 -5.22 -0.37
C GLN A 104 -6.78 -4.28 -0.03
N ILE A 105 -6.33 -3.48 -1.01
CA ILE A 105 -5.16 -2.60 -0.93
C ILE A 105 -5.65 -1.17 -1.24
N VAL A 106 -6.53 -0.65 -0.38
CA VAL A 106 -6.49 0.80 -0.12
C VAL A 106 -5.04 1.05 0.24
N LEU A 107 -4.35 1.97 -0.43
CA LEU A 107 -3.04 2.51 -0.02
C LEU A 107 -2.87 2.36 1.49
N GLY A 108 -2.12 1.34 1.90
CA GLY A 108 -2.15 0.81 3.25
C GLY A 108 -1.40 1.78 4.13
N LEU A 109 -2.08 2.83 4.58
CA LEU A 109 -1.51 3.76 5.53
C LEU A 109 -1.38 3.01 6.85
N GLU A 110 -0.15 2.79 7.27
CA GLU A 110 0.14 2.26 8.59
C GLU A 110 0.66 3.39 9.47
N ILE A 111 0.15 3.41 10.70
CA ILE A 111 0.54 4.39 11.71
C ILE A 111 0.99 3.63 12.95
N VAL A 112 2.17 3.96 13.45
CA VAL A 112 2.67 3.52 14.75
C VAL A 112 2.54 4.68 15.73
N GLY A 113 1.90 4.40 16.88
CA GLY A 113 1.67 5.33 17.96
C GLY A 113 2.94 5.79 18.66
N ALA A 114 2.81 6.80 19.51
CA ALA A 114 3.89 7.27 20.38
C ALA A 114 4.35 6.24 21.42
N ASP A 115 3.54 5.20 21.65
CA ASP A 115 3.86 4.03 22.45
C ASP A 115 4.60 2.94 21.66
N GLY A 116 4.89 3.16 20.37
CA GLY A 116 5.52 2.19 19.49
C GLY A 116 4.57 1.09 19.01
N LEU A 117 3.26 1.18 19.29
CA LEU A 117 2.28 0.17 18.91
C LEU A 117 1.56 0.57 17.61
N PRO A 118 1.28 -0.39 16.71
CA PRO A 118 0.51 -0.10 15.50
C PRO A 118 -0.91 0.31 15.86
N LEU A 119 -1.39 1.40 15.27
CA LEU A 119 -2.78 1.82 15.38
C LEU A 119 -3.66 0.97 14.49
N LYS A 120 -4.80 0.54 15.04
CA LYS A 120 -5.81 -0.19 14.28
C LYS A 120 -6.64 0.79 13.46
N GLY A 121 -6.31 0.93 12.18
CA GLY A 121 -7.16 1.63 11.23
C GLY A 121 -8.54 0.96 11.12
N LYS A 122 -9.59 1.75 11.02
CA LYS A 122 -10.93 1.28 10.66
C LYS A 122 -11.25 1.84 9.28
N GLY A 123 -11.59 0.95 8.37
CA GLY A 123 -12.02 1.30 7.02
C GLY A 123 -13.47 0.88 6.85
N ILE A 124 -14.30 1.79 6.33
CA ILE A 124 -15.59 1.42 5.78
C ILE A 124 -15.48 1.63 4.29
N ARG A 125 -15.40 0.52 3.56
CA ARG A 125 -15.73 0.51 2.13
C ARG A 125 -17.16 0.06 2.04
N ASP A 126 -18.05 1.01 1.80
CA ASP A 126 -19.41 0.66 1.46
C ASP A 126 -19.36 0.02 0.06
N ARG A 127 -19.36 -1.32 0.01
CA ARG A 127 -19.41 -2.06 -1.27
C ARG A 127 -20.65 -1.70 -2.09
N LEU A 128 -21.66 -1.09 -1.47
CA LEU A 128 -22.93 -0.71 -2.10
C LEU A 128 -22.96 0.74 -2.60
N MET A 129 -22.09 1.63 -2.11
CA MET A 129 -21.94 2.96 -2.72
C MET A 129 -20.93 2.86 -3.85
N GLY A 130 -21.47 2.59 -5.05
CA GLY A 130 -20.73 2.42 -6.29
C GLY A 130 -19.54 3.37 -6.37
N LEU A 131 -18.35 2.79 -6.50
CA LEU A 131 -17.12 3.49 -6.84
C LEU A 131 -17.48 4.52 -7.90
N ARG A 132 -17.20 5.81 -7.67
CA ARG A 132 -17.42 6.76 -8.76
C ARG A 132 -16.48 6.33 -9.88
N MET A 133 -17.03 6.00 -11.05
CA MET A 133 -16.27 5.44 -12.16
C MET A 133 -15.08 6.34 -12.56
N GLU A 134 -15.22 7.64 -12.35
CA GLU A 134 -14.20 8.70 -12.46
C GLU A 134 -12.90 8.41 -11.67
N GLN A 135 -13.00 7.61 -10.61
CA GLN A 135 -11.94 7.39 -9.62
C GLN A 135 -11.12 6.11 -9.90
N LEU A 136 -11.54 5.31 -10.90
CA LEU A 136 -10.90 4.08 -11.40
C LEU A 136 -9.83 4.36 -12.47
N ALA A 137 -9.18 5.53 -12.42
CA ALA A 137 -8.12 5.86 -13.37
C ALA A 137 -6.89 4.97 -13.13
N CYS A 138 -6.35 4.41 -14.22
CA CYS A 138 -5.13 3.60 -14.23
C CYS A 138 -4.00 4.39 -14.91
N PRO A 139 -3.36 5.33 -14.20
CA PRO A 139 -2.45 6.28 -14.83
C PRO A 139 -1.28 5.56 -15.52
N LEU A 140 -0.98 5.99 -16.73
CA LEU A 140 0.21 5.60 -17.48
C LEU A 140 1.39 6.48 -17.05
N VAL A 141 2.41 5.88 -16.44
CA VAL A 141 3.61 6.57 -15.99
C VAL A 141 4.75 6.30 -16.97
N GLN A 142 5.16 7.36 -17.67
CA GLN A 142 6.28 7.34 -18.61
C GLN A 142 7.63 7.17 -17.88
N ALA A 143 8.67 6.76 -18.62
CA ALA A 143 10.03 6.64 -18.09
C ALA A 143 10.52 7.94 -17.44
N GLY A 144 11.09 7.84 -16.24
CA GLY A 144 11.56 8.96 -15.43
C GLY A 144 10.46 9.90 -14.92
N LYS A 145 9.18 9.58 -15.13
CA LYS A 145 8.04 10.39 -14.65
C LYS A 145 7.44 9.79 -13.40
N SER A 146 6.70 10.63 -12.68
CA SER A 146 6.05 10.27 -11.43
C SER A 146 4.57 10.62 -11.43
N VAL A 147 3.78 9.83 -10.72
CA VAL A 147 2.42 10.17 -10.28
C VAL A 147 2.42 10.32 -8.77
N THR A 148 1.58 11.20 -8.23
CA THR A 148 1.44 11.37 -6.77
C THR A 148 -0.03 11.24 -6.38
N PHE A 149 -0.29 10.43 -5.37
CA PHE A 149 -1.61 10.23 -4.78
C PHE A 149 -1.62 10.82 -3.38
N PHE A 150 -2.39 11.88 -3.15
CA PHE A 150 -2.64 12.40 -1.81
C PHE A 150 -3.92 11.80 -1.24
N LEU A 151 -3.88 11.48 0.05
CA LEU A 151 -5.07 11.17 0.82
C LEU A 151 -5.78 12.47 1.20
N ASP A 152 -7.11 12.48 1.15
CA ASP A 152 -7.91 13.56 1.72
C ASP A 152 -8.03 13.34 3.24
N ALA A 153 -6.93 13.58 3.96
CA ALA A 153 -6.82 13.30 5.38
C ALA A 153 -7.12 14.55 6.22
N ASN A 154 -7.81 14.36 7.34
CA ASN A 154 -8.14 15.41 8.28
C ASN A 154 -7.95 14.92 9.72
N LEU A 155 -7.46 15.81 10.59
CA LEU A 155 -7.57 15.67 12.03
C LEU A 155 -8.86 16.31 12.50
N TYR A 156 -9.66 15.58 13.28
CA TYR A 156 -10.95 16.07 13.78
C TYR A 156 -11.37 15.36 15.06
N TRP A 157 -12.25 16.02 15.83
CA TRP A 157 -12.85 15.43 17.02
C TRP A 157 -14.18 14.77 16.70
N ARG A 158 -14.40 13.57 17.24
CA ARG A 158 -15.68 12.87 17.21
C ARG A 158 -15.80 11.98 18.44
N ASP A 159 -16.96 12.05 19.10
CA ASP A 159 -17.25 11.26 20.31
C ASP A 159 -16.17 11.41 21.40
N ASN A 160 -15.67 12.64 21.59
CA ASN A 160 -14.57 12.99 22.50
C ASN A 160 -13.20 12.33 22.22
N LEU A 161 -13.04 11.69 21.07
CA LEU A 161 -11.76 11.13 20.61
C LEU A 161 -11.21 11.96 19.45
N LEU A 162 -9.88 12.07 19.38
CA LEU A 162 -9.20 12.66 18.23
C LEU A 162 -9.03 11.59 17.16
N HIS A 163 -9.43 11.92 15.94
CA HIS A 163 -9.36 11.05 14.77
C HIS A 163 -8.41 11.63 13.73
N LEU A 164 -7.71 10.75 13.01
CA LEU A 164 -7.12 11.04 11.70
C LEU A 164 -7.86 10.18 10.70
N GLY A 165 -8.53 10.78 9.74
CA GLY A 165 -9.29 10.02 8.75
C GLY A 165 -9.67 10.85 7.56
N GLY A 166 -10.28 10.20 6.58
CA GLY A 166 -10.45 10.81 5.28
C GLY A 166 -11.23 9.97 4.30
N SER A 167 -11.52 10.56 3.14
CA SER A 167 -11.89 9.76 1.98
C SER A 167 -10.63 9.16 1.37
N ASP A 168 -10.72 7.92 0.88
CA ASP A 168 -9.69 7.35 0.00
C ASP A 168 -9.80 7.90 -1.44
N GLY A 169 -10.79 8.77 -1.69
CA GLY A 169 -11.09 9.32 -3.01
C GLY A 169 -11.70 8.29 -3.96
N LEU A 170 -12.16 7.14 -3.45
CA LEU A 170 -12.76 6.03 -4.21
C LEU A 170 -14.15 5.65 -3.67
N GLY A 171 -14.80 6.52 -2.88
CA GLY A 171 -16.06 6.21 -2.19
C GLY A 171 -15.88 5.43 -0.87
N GLY A 172 -14.63 5.13 -0.48
CA GLY A 172 -14.30 4.59 0.83
C GLY A 172 -13.92 5.69 1.83
N GLY A 173 -14.13 5.38 3.11
CA GLY A 173 -13.61 6.16 4.23
C GLY A 173 -12.62 5.33 5.05
N TRP A 174 -11.62 5.99 5.61
CA TRP A 174 -10.67 5.41 6.56
C TRP A 174 -10.52 6.34 7.77
N ASN A 175 -10.29 5.77 8.94
CA ASN A 175 -9.92 6.53 10.13
C ASN A 175 -9.06 5.74 11.12
N PHE A 176 -8.33 6.48 11.93
CA PHE A 176 -7.64 6.05 13.15
C PHE A 176 -8.19 6.92 14.27
N ASP A 177 -8.55 6.32 15.40
CA ASP A 177 -9.11 7.02 16.55
C ASP A 177 -8.19 6.99 17.76
N ASN A 178 -8.59 7.70 18.81
CA ASN A 178 -7.88 7.78 20.09
C ASN A 178 -6.43 8.28 19.96
N LEU A 179 -6.19 9.19 19.01
CA LEU A 179 -4.91 9.86 18.86
C LEU A 179 -4.63 10.78 20.05
N LYS A 180 -3.36 10.97 20.38
CA LYS A 180 -2.88 11.82 21.47
C LYS A 180 -1.73 12.69 20.98
N PRO A 181 -1.40 13.80 21.65
CA PRO A 181 -0.16 14.52 21.37
C PRO A 181 1.05 13.59 21.52
N GLY A 182 2.00 13.64 20.58
CA GLY A 182 3.13 12.72 20.57
C GLY A 182 3.82 12.60 19.21
N ILE A 183 4.85 11.76 19.14
CA ILE A 183 5.55 11.41 17.90
C ILE A 183 4.96 10.11 17.38
N TYR A 184 4.61 10.10 16.11
CA TYR A 184 4.06 8.95 15.40
C TYR A 184 4.96 8.62 14.21
N GLN A 185 4.89 7.39 13.74
CA GLN A 185 5.52 6.99 12.49
C GLN A 185 4.46 6.58 11.48
N VAL A 186 4.58 7.06 10.25
CA VAL A 186 3.65 6.75 9.16
C VAL A 186 4.38 6.12 7.98
N ARG A 187 3.75 5.17 7.29
CA ARG A 187 4.23 4.59 6.03
C ARG A 187 3.09 4.15 5.14
N PHE A 188 3.38 3.97 3.85
CA PHE A 188 2.47 3.36 2.90
C PHE A 188 2.88 1.94 2.55
N LEU A 189 1.88 1.08 2.45
CA LEU A 189 1.95 -0.21 1.79
C LEU A 189 1.22 -0.10 0.46
N TYR A 190 1.95 -0.32 -0.62
CA TYR A 190 1.39 -0.43 -1.96
C TYR A 190 1.53 -1.86 -2.42
N GLY A 191 0.47 -2.39 -3.02
CA GLY A 191 0.49 -3.72 -3.61
C GLY A 191 -0.50 -3.80 -4.73
N ASN A 192 -0.16 -4.58 -5.74
CA ASN A 192 -1.08 -4.99 -6.78
C ASN A 192 -0.79 -6.44 -7.16
N SER A 193 -1.79 -7.30 -6.96
CA SER A 193 -1.70 -8.73 -7.26
C SER A 193 -2.14 -9.08 -8.69
N SER A 194 -2.80 -8.16 -9.40
CA SER A 194 -3.38 -8.41 -10.72
C SER A 194 -2.75 -7.52 -11.79
N SER A 195 -2.23 -8.13 -12.86
CA SER A 195 -1.76 -7.40 -14.05
C SER A 195 -2.90 -6.87 -14.93
N VAL A 196 -4.15 -7.11 -14.52
CA VAL A 196 -5.36 -6.77 -15.26
C VAL A 196 -6.38 -6.11 -14.33
N ALA A 197 -6.98 -4.99 -14.74
CA ALA A 197 -8.09 -4.36 -14.02
C ALA A 197 -9.02 -3.60 -14.97
N PRO A 198 -10.31 -3.44 -14.60
CA PRO A 198 -11.18 -2.48 -15.26
C PRO A 198 -10.68 -1.06 -14.97
N CYS A 199 -10.39 -0.31 -16.02
CA CYS A 199 -9.87 1.06 -15.95
C CYS A 199 -10.77 1.98 -16.78
N TYR A 200 -10.98 3.20 -16.28
CA TYR A 200 -11.64 4.25 -17.05
C TYR A 200 -10.61 5.21 -17.62
N ASP A 201 -10.84 5.65 -18.86
CA ASP A 201 -10.09 6.74 -19.46
C ASP A 201 -10.54 8.06 -18.80
N SER A 202 -9.62 8.74 -18.13
CA SER A 202 -9.88 10.02 -17.46
C SER A 202 -10.30 11.15 -18.41
N ILE A 203 -10.12 10.98 -19.72
CA ILE A 203 -10.44 12.00 -20.74
C ILE A 203 -11.92 11.93 -21.16
N GLN A 204 -12.62 10.83 -20.89
CA GLN A 204 -13.97 10.58 -21.39
C GLN A 204 -15.02 10.64 -20.28
N ASP A 205 -16.26 10.98 -20.64
CA ASP A 205 -17.38 11.03 -19.68
C ASP A 205 -17.63 9.62 -19.10
N PRO A 206 -17.31 9.39 -17.82
CA PRO A 206 -17.40 8.09 -17.17
C PRO A 206 -18.83 7.60 -16.97
N LYS A 207 -19.85 8.44 -17.21
CA LYS A 207 -21.25 8.03 -17.20
C LYS A 207 -21.70 7.33 -18.48
N THR A 208 -20.89 7.39 -19.54
CA THR A 208 -21.32 7.03 -20.90
C THR A 208 -20.64 5.80 -21.49
N ARG A 209 -19.63 5.23 -20.82
CA ARG A 209 -18.92 4.05 -21.33
C ARG A 209 -18.62 3.01 -20.28
N ASP A 210 -18.59 1.76 -20.76
CA ASP A 210 -18.13 0.61 -20.01
C ASP A 210 -16.62 0.71 -19.72
N PRO A 211 -16.16 0.18 -18.56
CA PRO A 211 -14.75 0.15 -18.23
C PRO A 211 -14.00 -0.70 -19.25
N GLN A 212 -12.81 -0.25 -19.66
CA GLN A 212 -11.93 -1.05 -20.47
C GLN A 212 -11.07 -1.94 -19.57
N VAL A 213 -10.98 -3.22 -19.91
CA VAL A 213 -10.07 -4.14 -19.23
C VAL A 213 -8.65 -3.85 -19.71
N LEU A 214 -7.87 -3.19 -18.87
CA LEU A 214 -6.49 -2.85 -19.16
C LEU A 214 -5.58 -3.99 -18.70
N GLN A 215 -4.63 -4.37 -19.56
CA GLN A 215 -3.61 -5.36 -19.26
C GLN A 215 -2.25 -4.68 -19.07
N GLY A 216 -1.30 -5.39 -18.46
CA GLY A 216 0.06 -4.88 -18.25
C GLY A 216 0.16 -3.85 -17.13
N LEU A 217 -0.74 -3.90 -16.15
CA LEU A 217 -0.57 -3.17 -14.90
C LEU A 217 0.68 -3.67 -14.18
N TRP A 218 1.38 -2.75 -13.52
CA TRP A 218 2.48 -3.13 -12.63
C TRP A 218 1.96 -4.01 -11.50
N THR A 219 2.59 -5.16 -11.29
CA THR A 219 2.29 -6.08 -10.18
C THR A 219 3.48 -6.14 -9.23
N GLY A 220 3.21 -6.26 -7.94
CA GLY A 220 4.24 -6.31 -6.91
C GLY A 220 3.74 -5.76 -5.59
N GLN A 221 4.66 -5.67 -4.63
CA GLN A 221 4.41 -5.04 -3.34
C GLN A 221 5.60 -4.13 -2.98
N ALA A 222 5.31 -2.99 -2.37
CA ALA A 222 6.29 -2.04 -1.89
C ALA A 222 5.82 -1.44 -0.57
N THR A 223 6.73 -1.36 0.39
CA THR A 223 6.48 -0.74 1.69
C THR A 223 7.44 0.43 1.84
N THR A 224 6.91 1.65 1.92
CA THR A 224 7.78 2.82 2.13
C THR A 224 8.43 2.74 3.51
N PRO A 225 9.60 3.38 3.70
CA PRO A 225 10.12 3.60 5.03
C PRO A 225 9.13 4.37 5.92
N PHE A 226 9.32 4.25 7.23
CA PHE A 226 8.59 5.07 8.19
C PHE A 226 9.09 6.51 8.19
N VAL A 227 8.15 7.46 8.22
CA VAL A 227 8.42 8.89 8.42
C VAL A 227 7.79 9.34 9.72
N GLU A 228 8.57 10.08 10.51
CA GLU A 228 8.10 10.66 11.77
C GLU A 228 7.23 11.90 11.54
N VAL A 229 6.15 11.96 12.29
CA VAL A 229 5.22 13.09 12.37
C VAL A 229 4.89 13.37 13.82
N ARG A 230 4.65 14.62 14.17
CA ARG A 230 4.38 15.05 15.54
C ARG A 230 3.00 15.67 15.63
N LEU A 231 2.16 15.14 16.50
CA LEU A 231 0.90 15.76 16.88
C LEU A 231 1.14 16.70 18.06
N VAL A 232 0.77 17.97 17.91
CA VAL A 232 0.94 19.01 18.94
C VAL A 232 -0.41 19.61 19.31
N GLN A 233 -0.55 20.00 20.59
CA GLN A 233 -1.69 20.83 20.98
C GLN A 233 -1.60 22.19 20.25
N PRO A 234 -2.77 22.80 19.97
CA PRO A 234 -2.81 24.14 19.39
C PRO A 234 -2.17 25.19 20.31
#